data_AF-A0A2N5YNT1-F1
#
_entry.id   AF-A0A2N5YNT1-F1
#
_cell.length_a   1.000
_cell.length_b   1.000
_cell.length_c   1.000
_cell.angle_alpha   90.00
_cell.angle_beta   90.00
_cell.angle_gamma   90.00
#
_symmetry.space_group_name_H-M   'P 1'
#
loop_
_entity.id
_entity.type
_entity.pdbx_description
1 polymer ?
#
loop_
_entity_poly.entity_id
_entity_poly.type
_entity_poly.pdbx_seq_one_letter_code
_entity_poly.pdbx_strand_id
1 'polypeptide(L)'
;MLNKNCTVCGKEFDQPRKNKLYCSDSCKQKAHTLNKKRLENELLGESKQERIKEPLYSFKFSEFQATKDIINTIETFCFVRKNIVGNFNPIYFKEYVEALQRNGFFDELEWEESKLNKEYNQFKLMYHSGLVKIEFED
;
A
#
# COMPACT_ATOMS: atom_id res chain seq x y z
N MET A 1 -37.35 2.22 6.01
CA MET A 1 -37.77 1.30 7.09
C MET A 1 -37.78 2.04 8.42
N LEU A 2 -38.71 1.72 9.31
CA LEU A 2 -38.77 2.27 10.67
C LEU A 2 -37.90 1.39 11.57
N ASN A 3 -36.83 1.94 12.15
CA ASN A 3 -36.07 1.19 13.15
C ASN A 3 -36.89 1.16 14.45
N LYS A 4 -37.24 -0.04 14.90
CA LYS A 4 -38.00 -0.26 16.14
C LYS A 4 -37.08 -0.36 17.36
N ASN A 5 -35.80 -0.66 17.14
CA ASN A 5 -34.84 -0.98 18.18
C ASN A 5 -33.59 -0.10 18.06
N CYS A 6 -32.96 0.18 19.21
CA CYS A 6 -31.68 0.84 19.31
C CYS A 6 -30.57 -0.04 18.71
N THR A 7 -29.75 0.53 17.82
CA THR A 7 -28.65 -0.20 17.17
C THR A 7 -27.50 -0.53 18.11
N VAL A 8 -27.48 0.02 19.32
CA VAL A 8 -26.40 -0.15 20.30
C VAL A 8 -26.77 -1.13 21.40
N CYS A 9 -28.00 -1.06 21.92
CA CYS A 9 -28.42 -1.86 23.07
C CYS A 9 -29.62 -2.78 22.78
N GLY A 10 -30.18 -2.75 21.57
CA GLY A 10 -31.31 -3.60 21.17
C GLY A 10 -32.67 -3.24 21.77
N LYS A 11 -32.74 -2.30 22.72
CA LYS A 11 -34.00 -1.88 23.35
C LYS A 11 -34.97 -1.28 22.32
N GLU A 12 -36.25 -1.62 22.46
CA GLU A 12 -37.32 -1.00 21.67
C GLU A 12 -37.47 0.49 22.00
N PHE A 13 -37.85 1.29 21.02
CA PHE A 13 -38.13 2.71 21.24
C PHE A 13 -39.53 2.91 21.80
N ASP A 14 -39.64 3.72 22.86
CA ASP A 14 -40.95 4.15 23.39
C ASP A 14 -41.78 4.89 22.33
N GLN A 15 -41.11 5.55 21.39
CA GLN A 15 -41.69 6.17 20.21
C GLN A 15 -40.79 5.90 19.00
N PRO A 16 -41.09 4.90 18.16
CA PRO A 16 -40.32 4.64 16.97
C PRO A 16 -40.56 5.77 15.96
N ARG A 17 -39.47 6.41 15.52
CA ARG A 17 -39.51 7.51 14.53
C ARG A 17 -38.64 7.13 13.35
N LYS A 18 -38.99 7.66 12.17
CA LYS A 18 -38.15 7.51 10.97
C LYS A 18 -36.75 8.05 11.29
N ASN A 19 -35.72 7.24 11.06
CA ASN A 19 -34.30 7.54 11.33
C ASN A 19 -33.85 7.58 12.81
N LYS A 20 -34.68 7.16 13.78
CA LYS A 20 -34.19 7.01 15.17
C LYS A 20 -33.30 5.77 15.26
N LEU A 21 -32.04 5.96 15.67
CA LEU A 21 -31.04 4.90 15.79
C LEU A 21 -30.70 4.54 17.24
N TYR A 22 -30.87 5.49 18.16
CA TYR A 22 -30.41 5.36 19.54
C TYR A 22 -31.54 5.66 20.53
N CYS A 23 -31.61 4.89 21.62
CA CYS A 23 -32.65 5.07 22.63
C CYS A 23 -32.31 6.19 23.63
N SER A 24 -31.03 6.57 23.75
CA SER A 24 -30.53 7.59 24.67
C SER A 24 -29.21 8.19 24.19
N ASP A 25 -28.82 9.33 24.76
CA ASP A 25 -27.53 9.97 24.50
C ASP A 25 -26.35 9.07 24.87
N SER A 26 -26.49 8.26 25.91
CA SER A 26 -25.49 7.25 26.27
C SER A 26 -25.25 6.24 25.13
N CYS A 27 -26.31 5.78 24.45
CA CYS A 27 -26.17 4.90 23.29
C CYS A 27 -25.54 5.63 22.11
N LYS A 28 -25.89 6.90 21.88
CA LYS A 28 -25.29 7.74 20.84
C LYS A 28 -23.77 7.90 21.06
N GLN A 29 -23.35 8.19 22.30
CA GLN A 29 -21.94 8.30 22.65
C GLN A 29 -21.20 6.97 22.49
N LYS A 30 -21.78 5.85 22.93
CA LYS A 30 -21.21 4.51 22.72
C LYS A 30 -21.02 4.19 21.23
N ALA A 31 -22.01 4.52 20.39
CA ALA A 31 -21.89 4.35 18.94
C ALA A 31 -20.73 5.18 18.36
N HIS A 32 -20.59 6.43 18.79
CA HIS A 32 -19.49 7.30 18.35
C HIS A 32 -18.12 6.71 18.74
N THR A 33 -17.97 6.24 19.98
CA THR A 33 -16.73 5.62 20.44
C THR A 33 -16.42 4.31 19.70
N LEU A 34 -17.43 3.49 19.44
CA LEU A 34 -17.27 2.24 18.65
C LEU A 34 -16.83 2.54 17.22
N ASN A 35 -17.45 3.53 16.57
CA ASN A 35 -17.07 3.94 15.21
C ASN A 35 -15.67 4.54 15.17
N LYS A 36 -15.29 5.35 16.17
CA LYS A 36 -13.92 5.88 16.29
C LYS A 36 -12.90 4.75 16.43
N LYS A 37 -13.14 3.78 17.31
CA LYS A 37 -12.28 2.59 17.44
C LYS A 37 -12.24 1.75 16.17
N ARG A 38 -13.36 1.62 15.45
CA ARG A 38 -13.40 0.88 14.18
C ARG A 38 -12.58 1.60 13.11
N LEU A 39 -12.69 2.92 13.03
CA LEU A 39 -11.91 3.73 12.09
C LEU A 39 -10.42 3.74 12.47
N GLU A 40 -10.10 3.84 13.76
CA GLU A 40 -8.73 3.70 14.26
C GLU A 40 -8.17 2.32 13.96
N ASN A 41 -8.95 1.24 14.14
CA ASN A 41 -8.51 -0.12 13.78
C ASN A 41 -8.43 -0.33 12.26
N GLU A 42 -9.27 0.33 11.46
CA GLU A 42 -9.20 0.32 9.99
C GLU A 42 -7.98 1.11 9.48
N LEU A 43 -7.60 2.20 10.16
CA LEU A 43 -6.43 3.02 9.85
C LEU A 43 -5.12 2.41 10.40
N LEU A 44 -5.18 1.70 11.53
CA LEU A 44 -4.06 1.01 12.17
C LEU A 44 -3.91 -0.45 11.71
N GLY A 45 -4.75 -0.91 10.78
CA GLY A 45 -4.43 -2.04 9.92
C GLY A 45 -4.33 -3.41 10.59
N GLU A 46 -5.21 -3.75 11.54
CA GLU A 46 -5.24 -5.11 12.08
C GLU A 46 -6.47 -5.94 11.66
N SER A 47 -6.20 -6.76 10.64
CA SER A 47 -6.67 -8.13 10.38
C SER A 47 -8.07 -8.36 9.77
N LYS A 48 -8.08 -8.71 8.47
CA LYS A 48 -9.01 -9.71 7.90
C LYS A 48 -8.30 -10.51 6.80
N GLN A 49 -7.86 -11.73 7.15
CA GLN A 49 -7.31 -12.77 6.28
C GLN A 49 -6.17 -12.30 5.35
N GLU A 50 -4.96 -12.79 5.61
CA GLU A 50 -3.92 -12.90 4.58
C GLU A 50 -4.44 -13.79 3.45
N ARG A 51 -5.21 -13.20 2.52
CA ARG A 51 -5.20 -13.68 1.16
C ARG A 51 -3.74 -13.55 0.75
N ILE A 52 -3.10 -14.67 0.46
CA ILE A 52 -1.81 -14.70 -0.23
C ILE A 52 -2.00 -13.81 -1.45
N LYS A 53 -1.55 -12.56 -1.38
CA LYS A 53 -1.57 -11.67 -2.52
C LYS A 53 -0.43 -12.17 -3.38
N GLU A 54 -0.75 -12.75 -4.53
CA GLU A 54 0.27 -13.03 -5.52
C GLU A 54 1.12 -11.77 -5.72
N PRO A 55 2.44 -11.91 -5.79
CA PRO A 55 3.31 -10.76 -5.97
C PRO A 55 2.96 -10.08 -7.29
N LEU A 56 2.81 -8.76 -7.26
CA LEU A 56 2.53 -7.97 -8.46
C LEU A 56 3.74 -7.95 -9.39
N TYR A 57 4.93 -8.00 -8.82
CA TYR A 57 6.19 -8.07 -9.53
C TYR A 57 7.07 -9.18 -8.95
N SER A 58 7.73 -9.93 -9.82
CA SER A 58 8.77 -10.89 -9.42
C SER A 58 10.02 -10.60 -10.23
N PHE A 59 11.17 -10.53 -9.54
CA PHE A 59 12.48 -10.30 -10.16
C PHE A 59 13.49 -11.31 -9.61
N LYS A 60 14.46 -11.70 -10.42
CA LYS A 60 15.52 -12.60 -9.98
C LYS A 60 16.65 -11.81 -9.31
N PHE A 61 17.19 -12.35 -8.23
CA PHE A 61 18.32 -11.73 -7.54
C PHE A 61 19.58 -11.66 -8.41
N SER A 62 19.76 -12.62 -9.32
CA SER A 62 20.84 -12.64 -10.31
C SER A 62 20.80 -11.44 -11.27
N GLU A 63 19.61 -10.92 -11.61
CA GLU A 63 19.47 -9.69 -12.41
C GLU A 63 20.03 -8.48 -11.66
N PHE A 64 19.71 -8.35 -10.36
CA PHE A 64 20.24 -7.29 -9.53
C PHE A 64 21.77 -7.37 -9.42
N GLN A 65 22.31 -8.57 -9.17
CA GLN A 65 23.76 -8.77 -9.09
C GLN A 65 24.49 -8.30 -10.35
N ALA A 66 23.92 -8.54 -11.54
CA ALA A 66 24.49 -8.12 -12.82
C ALA A 66 24.51 -6.59 -13.04
N THR A 67 23.87 -5.80 -12.17
CA THR A 67 23.70 -4.34 -12.29
C THR A 67 24.23 -3.55 -11.09
N LYS A 68 24.88 -4.24 -10.16
CA LYS A 68 25.32 -3.68 -8.88
C LYS A 68 26.36 -2.57 -9.02
N ASP A 69 27.03 -2.50 -10.18
CA ASP A 69 27.95 -1.42 -10.54
C ASP A 69 27.24 -0.10 -10.85
N ILE A 70 25.93 -0.13 -11.16
CA ILE A 70 25.14 1.04 -11.56
C ILE A 70 24.08 1.37 -10.51
N ILE A 71 23.39 0.35 -9.97
CA ILE A 71 22.37 0.52 -8.93
C ILE A 71 22.81 -0.21 -7.66
N ASN A 72 22.88 0.53 -6.56
CA ASN A 72 23.43 0.04 -5.28
C ASN A 72 22.39 -0.61 -4.35
N THR A 73 21.09 -0.43 -4.61
CA THR A 73 20.00 -0.91 -3.76
C THR A 73 19.03 -1.75 -4.57
N ILE A 74 18.58 -2.87 -3.99
CA ILE A 74 17.66 -3.79 -4.65
C ILE A 74 16.29 -3.15 -4.85
N GLU A 75 15.87 -2.26 -3.95
CA GLU A 75 14.63 -1.50 -4.05
C GLU A 75 14.62 -0.60 -5.28
N THR A 76 15.69 0.16 -5.50
CA THR A 76 15.85 1.04 -6.67
C THR A 76 15.93 0.21 -7.94
N PHE A 77 16.66 -0.92 -7.91
CA PHE A 77 16.71 -1.84 -9.04
C PHE A 77 15.31 -2.30 -9.43
N CYS A 78 14.50 -2.77 -8.48
CA CYS A 78 13.13 -3.23 -8.75
C CYS A 78 12.23 -2.10 -9.27
N PHE A 79 12.36 -0.90 -8.71
CA PHE A 79 11.60 0.27 -9.12
C PHE A 79 11.88 0.70 -10.56
N VAL A 80 13.13 0.60 -11.00
CA VAL A 80 13.52 0.87 -12.40
C VAL A 80 13.09 -0.29 -13.29
N ARG A 81 13.42 -1.54 -12.89
CA ARG A 81 13.20 -2.78 -13.63
C ARG A 81 11.74 -3.04 -13.98
N LYS A 82 10.79 -2.65 -13.12
CA LYS A 82 9.34 -2.80 -13.40
C LYS A 82 8.87 -2.05 -14.66
N ASN A 83 9.61 -1.04 -15.12
CA ASN A 83 9.24 -0.27 -16.32
C ASN A 83 9.78 -0.88 -17.61
N ILE A 84 10.58 -1.95 -17.52
CA ILE A 84 11.15 -2.64 -18.68
C ILE A 84 10.35 -3.92 -18.91
N VAL A 85 9.78 -4.06 -20.11
CA VAL A 85 8.98 -5.23 -20.49
C VAL A 85 9.89 -6.32 -21.07
N GLY A 86 9.60 -7.57 -20.74
CA GLY A 86 10.30 -8.74 -21.30
C GLY A 86 11.46 -9.23 -20.44
N ASN A 87 12.29 -10.07 -21.06
CA ASN A 87 13.43 -10.71 -20.41
C ASN A 87 14.49 -9.68 -20.05
N PHE A 88 15.11 -9.90 -18.89
CA PHE A 88 16.20 -9.05 -18.46
C PHE A 88 17.42 -9.18 -19.38
N ASN A 89 17.97 -8.04 -19.74
CA ASN A 89 19.24 -7.92 -20.46
C ASN A 89 20.07 -6.84 -19.77
N PRO A 90 21.26 -7.17 -19.23
CA PRO A 90 22.05 -6.23 -18.43
C PRO A 90 22.57 -5.04 -19.25
N ILE A 91 22.83 -5.22 -20.55
CA ILE A 91 23.29 -4.16 -21.44
C ILE A 91 22.17 -3.14 -21.64
N TYR A 92 20.99 -3.59 -22.04
CA TYR A 92 19.84 -2.69 -22.22
C TYR A 92 19.39 -2.04 -20.91
N PHE A 93 19.46 -2.77 -19.80
CA PHE A 93 19.16 -2.19 -18.49
C PHE A 93 20.12 -1.05 -18.15
N LYS A 94 21.43 -1.25 -18.38
CA LYS A 94 22.45 -0.22 -18.16
C LYS A 94 22.19 1.02 -19.01
N GLU A 95 21.96 0.85 -20.31
CA GLU A 95 21.66 1.95 -21.22
C GLU A 95 20.42 2.74 -20.78
N TYR A 96 19.39 2.04 -20.30
CA TYR A 96 18.18 2.64 -19.76
C TYR A 96 18.46 3.45 -18.50
N VAL A 97 19.20 2.90 -17.53
CA VAL A 97 19.55 3.61 -16.29
C VAL A 97 20.41 4.83 -16.56
N GLU A 98 21.39 4.73 -17.45
CA GLU A 98 22.21 5.88 -17.85
C GLU A 98 21.37 6.98 -18.52
N ALA A 99 20.36 6.61 -19.32
CA ALA A 99 19.42 7.56 -19.89
C ALA A 99 18.57 8.25 -18.80
N LEU A 100 18.11 7.52 -17.79
CA LEU A 100 17.42 8.11 -16.63
C LEU A 100 18.32 9.09 -15.88
N GLN A 101 19.57 8.71 -15.62
CA GLN A 101 20.53 9.56 -14.92
C GLN A 101 20.81 10.87 -15.68
N ARG A 102 21.00 10.81 -17.00
CA ARG A 102 21.19 12.03 -17.83
C ARG A 102 20.00 12.99 -17.78
N ASN A 103 18.80 12.48 -17.49
CA ASN A 103 17.58 13.28 -17.38
C ASN A 103 17.30 13.76 -15.94
N GLY A 104 18.23 13.58 -15.00
CA GLY A 104 18.05 14.02 -13.61
C GLY A 104 17.07 13.16 -12.80
N PHE A 105 16.75 11.95 -13.26
CA PHE A 105 15.78 11.06 -12.61
C PHE A 105 16.15 10.77 -11.14
N PHE A 106 17.43 10.53 -10.86
CA PHE A 106 17.89 10.23 -9.50
C PHE A 106 17.88 11.47 -8.60
N ASP A 107 18.13 12.65 -9.16
CA ASP A 107 18.02 13.92 -8.43
C ASP A 107 16.55 14.18 -8.05
N GLU A 108 15.61 13.93 -8.97
CA GLU A 108 14.18 14.05 -8.72
C GLU A 108 13.70 13.04 -7.66
N LEU A 109 14.29 11.85 -7.63
CA LEU A 109 14.05 10.81 -6.62
C LEU A 109 14.43 11.24 -5.20
N GLU A 110 15.41 12.12 -5.04
CA GLU A 110 15.82 12.64 -3.73
C GLU A 110 14.96 13.82 -3.27
N TRP A 111 14.29 14.50 -4.21
CA TRP A 111 13.51 15.69 -3.90
C TRP A 111 12.11 15.32 -3.37
N GLU A 112 11.87 15.52 -2.07
CA GLU A 112 10.66 15.05 -1.35
C GLU A 112 9.33 15.49 -1.97
N GLU A 113 9.28 16.68 -2.56
CA GLU A 113 8.05 17.21 -3.15
C GLU A 113 7.77 16.66 -4.56
N SER A 114 8.76 16.04 -5.19
CA SER A 114 8.64 15.56 -6.57
C SER A 114 7.59 14.47 -6.70
N LYS A 115 6.98 14.40 -7.89
CA LYS A 115 6.03 13.34 -8.19
C LYS A 115 6.72 11.97 -8.19
N LEU A 116 7.94 11.91 -8.72
CA LEU A 116 8.72 10.68 -8.80
C LEU A 116 9.08 10.13 -7.41
N ASN A 117 9.50 10.97 -6.46
CA ASN A 117 9.80 10.56 -5.10
C ASN A 117 8.55 9.96 -4.42
N LYS A 118 7.38 10.56 -4.62
CA LYS A 118 6.10 10.03 -4.11
C LYS A 118 5.77 8.65 -4.71
N GLU A 119 5.96 8.49 -6.02
CA GLU A 119 5.79 7.19 -6.70
C GLU A 119 6.78 6.14 -6.19
N TYR A 120 8.03 6.53 -5.94
CA TYR A 120 9.04 5.64 -5.36
C TYR A 120 8.71 5.25 -3.92
N ASN A 121 8.27 6.19 -3.09
CA ASN A 121 7.85 5.90 -1.72
C ASN A 121 6.64 4.96 -1.68
N GLN A 122 5.66 5.16 -2.57
CA GLN A 122 4.55 4.22 -2.73
C GLN A 122 5.04 2.83 -3.14
N PHE A 123 5.99 2.76 -4.07
CA PHE A 123 6.59 1.50 -4.48
C PHE A 123 7.35 0.81 -3.33
N LYS A 124 8.10 1.55 -2.50
CA LYS A 124 8.76 0.98 -1.31
C LYS A 124 7.76 0.34 -0.34
N LEU A 125 6.59 0.97 -0.13
CA LEU A 125 5.53 0.37 0.67
C LEU A 125 5.05 -0.96 0.08
N MET A 126 4.91 -1.05 -1.25
CA MET A 126 4.56 -2.30 -1.95
C MET A 126 5.67 -3.35 -1.82
N TYR A 127 6.93 -2.94 -1.92
CA TYR A 127 8.09 -3.81 -1.75
C TYR A 127 8.10 -4.43 -0.35
N HIS A 128 8.01 -3.62 0.69
CA HIS A 128 8.02 -4.10 2.08
C HIS A 128 6.73 -4.84 2.47
N SER A 129 5.61 -4.64 1.77
CA SER A 129 4.37 -5.41 1.99
C SER A 129 4.37 -6.78 1.30
N GLY A 130 5.46 -7.18 0.64
CA GLY A 130 5.57 -8.47 -0.07
C GLY A 130 4.86 -8.51 -1.43
N LEU A 131 4.44 -7.36 -1.98
CA LEU A 131 3.87 -7.30 -3.34
C LEU A 131 4.95 -7.28 -4.43
N VAL A 132 6.21 -7.14 -4.05
CA VAL A 132 7.38 -7.32 -4.92
C VAL A 132 8.16 -8.50 -4.36
N LYS A 133 8.37 -9.52 -5.17
CA LYS A 133 9.11 -10.72 -4.80
C LYS A 133 10.49 -10.72 -5.45
N ILE A 134 11.49 -11.10 -4.68
CA ILE A 134 12.84 -11.42 -5.17
C ILE A 134 13.00 -12.93 -5.15
N GLU A 135 13.32 -13.51 -6.30
CA GLU A 135 13.62 -14.93 -6.47
C GLU A 135 15.11 -15.14 -6.32
N PHE A 136 15.49 -15.93 -5.32
CA PHE A 136 16.85 -16.41 -5.15
C PHE A 136 16.97 -17.74 -5.90
N GLU A 137 17.88 -17.79 -6.86
CA GLU A 137 18.21 -19.02 -7.58
C GLU A 137 19.31 -19.72 -6.76
N ASP A 138 19.12 -21.01 -6.46
CA ASP A 138 20.08 -21.86 -5.74
C ASP A 138 21.35 -22.16 -6.57
#